data_AF-A0A4R4JS09-F1
#
_entry.id   AF-A0A4R4JS09-F1
#
_cell.length_a   1.000
_cell.length_b   1.000
_cell.length_c   1.000
_cell.angle_alpha   90.00
_cell.angle_beta   90.00
_cell.angle_gamma   90.00
#
_symmetry.space_group_name_H-M   'P 1'
#
loop_
_entity.id
_entity.type
_entity.pdbx_description
1 polymer ?
#
loop_
_entity_poly.entity_id
_entity_poly.type
_entity_poly.pdbx_seq_one_letter_code
_entity_poly.pdbx_strand_id
1 'polypeptide(L)'
;MKKVVIITGLYALITTGWLTSGWLLSSCESKENRERKELADVQAEAMEEADEAYAKLDTAKGETDLGELKQDLTKTAQDLEKAKKDYLTQLQSRQKNLNARISDLDKKVTDPDQANRQKWVEKRQKLVRERDLLQANLLELQKPMTNERWSTAEKEIKDLIAAIDQELGDS
;
A
#
# COMPACT_ATOMS: atom_id res chain seq x y z
N MET A 1 6.42 -13.30 40.31
CA MET A 1 5.75 -14.05 39.22
C MET A 1 4.44 -13.37 38.89
N LYS A 2 4.49 -12.29 38.10
CA LYS A 2 3.29 -11.61 37.59
C LYS A 2 2.93 -12.28 36.27
N LYS A 3 1.68 -12.76 36.17
CA LYS A 3 1.16 -13.41 34.97
C LYS A 3 0.91 -12.34 33.92
N VAL A 4 1.68 -12.35 32.84
CA VAL A 4 1.39 -11.55 31.65
C VAL A 4 0.16 -12.16 30.98
N VAL A 5 -0.91 -11.37 30.90
CA VAL A 5 -2.13 -11.76 30.20
C VAL A 5 -1.85 -11.47 28.72
N ILE A 6 -1.46 -12.51 27.99
CA ILE A 6 -1.30 -12.45 26.54
C ILE A 6 -2.70 -12.33 25.94
N ILE A 7 -2.99 -11.18 25.33
CA ILE A 7 -4.22 -10.94 24.59
C ILE A 7 -4.13 -11.79 23.32
N THR A 8 -4.74 -12.97 23.37
CA THR A 8 -4.91 -13.84 22.21
C THR A 8 -5.93 -13.20 21.27
N GLY A 9 -5.45 -12.39 20.33
CA GLY A 9 -6.22 -11.85 19.22
C GLY A 9 -6.49 -12.95 18.19
N LEU A 10 -7.45 -13.82 18.49
CA LEU A 10 -8.03 -14.76 17.53
C LEU A 10 -8.71 -14.00 16.39
N TYR A 11 -8.09 -13.90 15.22
CA TYR A 11 -8.79 -13.63 13.97
C TYR A 11 -8.34 -14.57 12.85
N ALA A 12 -8.92 -15.77 12.90
CA ALA A 12 -9.08 -16.59 11.71
C ALA A 12 -10.19 -16.00 10.82
N LEU A 13 -10.05 -16.19 9.50
CA LEU A 13 -10.88 -15.69 8.37
C LEU A 13 -10.50 -14.24 8.00
N ILE A 14 -9.88 -13.99 6.84
CA ILE A 14 -10.54 -14.07 5.52
C ILE A 14 -9.53 -14.60 4.48
N THR A 15 -9.52 -15.93 4.29
CA THR A 15 -9.02 -16.57 3.07
C THR A 15 -10.15 -16.63 2.04
N THR A 16 -9.79 -16.45 0.77
CA THR A 16 -10.59 -16.78 -0.43
C THR A 16 -11.96 -16.11 -0.58
N GLY A 17 -12.01 -14.95 -1.25
CA GLY A 17 -13.31 -14.42 -1.69
C GLY A 17 -13.37 -13.40 -2.82
N TRP A 18 -12.26 -12.78 -3.26
CA TRP A 18 -12.35 -11.63 -4.16
C TRP A 18 -11.40 -11.65 -5.37
N LEU A 19 -10.96 -12.85 -5.81
CA LEU A 19 -10.22 -12.99 -7.08
C LEU A 19 -11.11 -13.22 -8.31
N THR A 20 -12.45 -13.31 -8.16
CA THR A 20 -13.32 -13.80 -9.25
C THR A 20 -14.34 -12.81 -9.80
N SER A 21 -14.31 -11.53 -9.39
CA SER A 21 -15.29 -10.54 -9.86
C SER A 21 -14.61 -9.32 -10.49
N GLY A 22 -14.02 -9.51 -11.67
CA GLY A 22 -13.40 -8.43 -12.42
C GLY A 22 -12.88 -8.88 -13.79
N TRP A 23 -13.82 -9.28 -14.64
CA TRP A 23 -13.60 -9.70 -16.03
C TRP A 23 -12.67 -8.79 -16.85
N LEU A 24 -11.75 -9.46 -17.57
CA LEU A 24 -11.39 -9.21 -18.98
C LEU A 24 -10.78 -7.86 -19.36
N LEU A 25 -9.50 -7.66 -19.04
CA LEU A 25 -8.58 -6.94 -19.93
C LEU A 25 -7.24 -7.68 -20.01
N SER A 26 -7.21 -8.75 -20.80
CA SER A 26 -5.95 -9.28 -21.33
C SER A 26 -5.47 -8.36 -22.44
N SER A 27 -4.57 -7.42 -22.13
CA SER A 27 -3.53 -6.85 -23.01
C SER A 27 -2.90 -5.63 -22.34
N CYS A 28 -1.57 -5.61 -22.25
CA CYS A 28 -0.71 -4.69 -21.48
C CYS A 28 -0.72 -4.91 -19.96
N GLU A 29 0.27 -5.67 -19.50
CA GLU A 29 0.86 -5.54 -18.17
C GLU A 29 1.43 -4.11 -18.03
N SER A 30 0.53 -3.16 -17.75
CA SER A 30 0.90 -1.78 -17.56
C SER A 30 1.70 -1.66 -16.27
N LYS A 31 2.65 -0.72 -16.23
CA LYS A 31 3.48 -0.45 -15.03
C LYS A 31 2.64 -0.29 -13.75
N GLU A 32 1.37 0.11 -13.87
CA GLU A 32 0.44 0.27 -12.75
C GLU A 32 0.13 -1.01 -12.00
N ASN A 33 -0.11 -2.10 -12.74
CA ASN A 33 -0.39 -3.39 -12.12
C ASN A 33 0.86 -3.96 -11.45
N ARG A 34 2.05 -3.65 -11.97
CA ARG A 34 3.31 -4.04 -11.36
C ARG A 34 3.57 -3.30 -10.05
N GLU A 35 3.43 -1.98 -10.05
CA GLU A 35 3.69 -1.11 -8.89
C GLU A 35 2.70 -1.39 -7.75
N ARG A 36 1.42 -1.61 -8.09
CA ARG A 36 0.40 -2.02 -7.11
C ARG A 36 0.65 -3.43 -6.56
N LYS A 37 1.16 -4.33 -7.40
CA LYS A 37 1.51 -5.70 -7.00
C LYS A 37 2.73 -5.70 -6.09
N GLU A 38 3.80 -4.98 -6.43
CA GLU A 38 4.98 -4.83 -5.57
C GLU A 38 4.60 -4.30 -4.19
N LEU A 39 3.74 -3.28 -4.14
CA LEU A 39 3.23 -2.77 -2.87
C LEU A 39 2.43 -3.83 -2.09
N ALA A 40 1.58 -4.61 -2.75
CA ALA A 40 0.80 -5.67 -2.12
C ALA A 40 1.66 -6.87 -1.67
N ASP A 41 2.72 -7.19 -2.41
CA ASP A 41 3.65 -8.27 -2.10
C ASP A 41 4.46 -7.91 -0.82
N VAL A 42 4.97 -6.68 -0.73
CA VAL A 42 5.67 -6.17 0.48
C VAL A 42 4.73 -6.16 1.69
N GLN A 43 3.44 -5.91 1.52
CA GLN A 43 2.48 -6.04 2.62
C GLN A 43 2.29 -7.48 3.08
N ALA A 44 2.18 -8.41 2.13
CA ALA A 44 1.98 -9.81 2.46
C ALA A 44 3.19 -10.34 3.25
N GLU A 45 4.39 -10.00 2.81
CA GLU A 45 5.65 -10.27 3.51
C GLU A 45 5.66 -9.62 4.90
N ALA A 46 5.24 -8.37 5.03
CA ALA A 46 5.20 -7.68 6.32
C ALA A 46 4.22 -8.31 7.32
N MET A 47 3.06 -8.81 6.86
CA MET A 47 2.11 -9.53 7.70
C MET A 47 2.64 -10.91 8.10
N GLU A 48 3.28 -11.63 7.16
CA GLU A 48 3.90 -12.92 7.43
C GLU A 48 5.02 -12.79 8.47
N GLU A 49 5.87 -11.76 8.34
CA GLU A 49 6.93 -11.46 9.31
C GLU A 49 6.35 -11.09 10.69
N ALA A 50 5.24 -10.36 10.73
CA ALA A 50 4.55 -10.05 11.98
C ALA A 50 3.98 -11.32 12.65
N ASP A 51 3.35 -12.22 11.89
CA ASP A 51 2.84 -13.50 12.37
C ASP A 51 3.98 -14.41 12.89
N GLU A 52 5.09 -14.49 12.16
CA GLU A 52 6.29 -15.19 12.61
C GLU A 52 6.87 -14.57 13.88
N ALA A 53 6.87 -13.25 13.97
CA ALA A 53 7.39 -12.53 15.12
C ALA A 53 6.57 -12.78 16.38
N TYR A 54 5.23 -12.87 16.28
CA TYR A 54 4.40 -13.32 17.39
C TYR A 54 4.81 -14.71 17.90
N ALA A 55 5.01 -15.66 16.98
CA ALA A 55 5.42 -17.01 17.35
C ALA A 55 6.83 -17.08 17.98
N LYS A 56 7.76 -16.26 17.48
CA LYS A 56 9.12 -16.15 18.01
C LYS A 56 9.14 -15.42 19.36
N LEU A 57 8.33 -14.39 19.56
CA LEU A 57 8.23 -13.65 20.83
C LEU A 57 7.82 -14.58 21.98
N ASP A 58 6.83 -15.44 21.77
CA ASP A 58 6.35 -16.42 22.77
C ASP A 58 7.40 -17.49 23.13
N THR A 59 8.40 -17.68 22.27
CA THR A 59 9.43 -18.73 22.42
C THR A 59 10.83 -18.20 22.67
N ALA A 60 11.05 -16.90 22.54
CA ALA A 60 12.33 -16.23 22.75
C ALA A 60 12.76 -16.37 24.21
N LYS A 61 14.05 -16.71 24.43
CA LYS A 61 14.57 -17.03 25.78
C LYS A 61 15.64 -16.06 26.27
N GLY A 62 15.93 -14.98 25.54
CA GLY A 62 16.92 -13.99 25.93
C GLY A 62 16.97 -12.75 25.05
N GLU A 63 17.71 -11.75 25.50
CA GLU A 63 17.84 -10.43 24.87
C GLU A 63 18.36 -10.49 23.43
N THR A 64 19.22 -11.47 23.09
CA THR A 64 19.75 -11.62 21.73
C THR A 64 18.66 -12.00 20.73
N ASP A 65 17.81 -12.97 21.07
CA ASP A 65 16.72 -13.44 20.19
C ASP A 65 15.69 -12.31 19.98
N LEU A 66 15.40 -11.55 21.04
CA LEU A 66 14.51 -10.39 20.99
C LEU A 66 15.12 -9.22 20.20
N GLY A 67 16.43 -9.00 20.32
CA GLY A 67 17.16 -7.97 19.58
C GLY A 67 17.18 -8.22 18.08
N GLU A 68 17.43 -9.46 17.66
CA GLU A 68 17.36 -9.87 16.24
C GLU A 68 15.92 -9.72 15.72
N LEU A 69 14.93 -10.18 16.48
CA LEU A 69 13.52 -10.05 16.10
C LEU A 69 13.08 -8.59 15.92
N LYS A 70 13.52 -7.71 16.82
CA LYS A 70 13.25 -6.27 16.71
C LYS A 70 13.90 -5.69 15.46
N GLN A 71 15.12 -6.10 15.14
CA GLN A 71 15.84 -5.61 13.98
C GLN A 71 15.12 -5.99 12.68
N ASP A 72 14.64 -7.23 12.58
CA ASP A 72 13.89 -7.73 11.43
C ASP A 72 12.56 -6.98 11.28
N LEU A 73 11.77 -6.85 12.35
CA LEU A 73 10.53 -6.06 12.34
C LEU A 73 10.76 -4.58 11.99
N THR A 74 11.84 -3.97 12.49
CA THR A 74 12.19 -2.59 12.17
C THR A 74 12.50 -2.42 10.69
N LYS A 75 13.22 -3.37 10.10
CA LYS A 75 13.52 -3.36 8.67
C LYS A 75 12.26 -3.55 7.82
N THR A 76 11.40 -4.48 8.20
CA THR A 76 10.10 -4.69 7.55
C THR A 76 9.22 -3.44 7.59
N ALA A 77 9.17 -2.74 8.73
CA ALA A 77 8.47 -1.46 8.83
C ALA A 77 9.03 -0.40 7.87
N GLN A 78 10.36 -0.32 7.74
CA GLN A 78 11.03 0.62 6.83
C GLN A 78 10.75 0.30 5.36
N ASP A 79 10.78 -0.98 4.98
CA ASP A 79 10.51 -1.43 3.61
C ASP A 79 9.04 -1.18 3.23
N LEU A 80 8.10 -1.41 4.15
CA LEU A 80 6.69 -1.07 3.99
C LEU A 80 6.48 0.45 3.78
N GLU A 81 7.12 1.27 4.62
CA GLU A 81 7.04 2.74 4.50
C GLU A 81 7.62 3.24 3.17
N LYS A 82 8.75 2.67 2.76
CA LYS A 82 9.41 3.01 1.50
C LYS A 82 8.54 2.63 0.30
N ALA A 83 8.02 1.41 0.25
CA ALA A 83 7.14 0.96 -0.84
C ALA A 83 5.90 1.86 -0.96
N LYS A 84 5.31 2.24 0.18
CA LYS A 84 4.18 3.18 0.24
C LYS A 84 4.55 4.55 -0.32
N LYS A 85 5.69 5.11 0.09
CA LYS A 85 6.17 6.42 -0.38
C LYS A 85 6.48 6.41 -1.88
N ASP A 86 7.09 5.34 -2.37
CA ASP A 86 7.41 5.16 -3.78
C ASP A 86 6.12 5.09 -4.61
N TYR A 87 5.13 4.30 -4.17
CA TYR A 87 3.83 4.22 -4.82
C TYR A 87 3.11 5.59 -4.87
N LEU A 88 3.07 6.32 -3.75
CA LEU A 88 2.48 7.66 -3.71
C LEU A 88 3.19 8.64 -4.66
N THR A 89 4.53 8.61 -4.68
CA THR A 89 5.34 9.45 -5.57
C THR A 89 5.04 9.16 -7.03
N GLN A 90 4.86 7.90 -7.40
CA GLN A 90 4.51 7.49 -8.75
C GLN A 90 3.10 7.92 -9.14
N LEU A 91 2.11 7.76 -8.26
CA LEU A 91 0.75 8.25 -8.49
C LEU A 91 0.73 9.77 -8.71
N GLN A 92 1.48 10.53 -7.92
CA GLN A 92 1.61 11.98 -8.11
C GLN A 92 2.30 12.33 -9.44
N SER A 93 3.34 11.59 -9.83
CA SER A 93 4.02 11.76 -11.11
C SER A 93 3.08 11.52 -12.30
N ARG A 94 2.28 10.45 -12.24
CA ARG A 94 1.23 10.14 -13.22
C ARG A 94 0.19 11.24 -13.30
N GLN A 95 -0.27 11.74 -12.17
CA GLN A 95 -1.23 12.84 -12.11
C GLN A 95 -0.68 14.10 -12.80
N LYS A 96 0.59 14.45 -12.54
CA LYS A 96 1.28 15.56 -13.22
C LYS A 96 1.35 15.35 -14.74
N ASN A 97 1.68 14.15 -15.19
CA ASN A 97 1.76 13.81 -16.61
C ASN A 97 0.38 13.90 -17.29
N LEU A 98 -0.67 13.35 -16.66
CA LEU A 98 -2.04 13.46 -17.15
C LEU A 98 -2.49 14.93 -17.25
N ASN A 99 -2.20 15.74 -16.22
CA ASN A 99 -2.52 17.17 -16.24
C ASN A 99 -1.79 17.91 -17.37
N ALA A 100 -0.52 17.62 -17.61
CA ALA A 100 0.24 18.21 -18.72
C ALA A 100 -0.37 17.84 -20.08
N ARG A 101 -0.70 16.56 -20.28
CA ARG A 101 -1.33 16.08 -21.52
C ARG A 101 -2.73 16.66 -21.74
N ILE A 102 -3.52 16.82 -20.67
CA ILE A 102 -4.83 17.48 -20.73
C ILE A 102 -4.67 18.95 -21.13
N SER A 103 -3.72 19.67 -20.52
CA SER A 103 -3.42 21.07 -20.84
C SER A 103 -2.97 21.26 -22.29
N ASP A 104 -2.13 20.36 -22.81
CA ASP A 104 -1.73 20.37 -24.21
C ASP A 104 -2.90 20.08 -25.16
N LEU A 105 -3.85 19.24 -24.75
CA LEU A 105 -5.07 19.01 -25.51
C LEU A 105 -6.01 20.21 -25.45
N ASP A 106 -6.14 20.88 -24.30
CA ASP A 106 -6.93 22.12 -24.15
C ASP A 106 -6.52 23.16 -25.18
N LYS A 107 -5.20 23.40 -25.34
CA LYS A 107 -4.64 24.31 -26.37
C LYS A 107 -4.93 23.88 -27.81
N LYS A 108 -5.23 22.60 -28.05
CA LYS A 108 -5.56 22.03 -29.38
C LYS A 108 -7.07 21.94 -29.63
N VAL A 109 -7.91 22.23 -28.64
CA VAL A 109 -9.38 22.28 -28.82
C VAL A 109 -9.94 23.70 -28.74
N THR A 110 -9.10 24.69 -28.47
CA THR A 110 -9.45 26.12 -28.45
C THR A 110 -9.83 26.67 -29.82
N ASP A 111 -9.27 26.14 -30.91
CA ASP A 111 -9.65 26.54 -32.27
C ASP A 111 -10.87 25.71 -32.74
N PRO A 112 -12.04 26.35 -32.97
CA PRO A 112 -13.26 25.67 -33.38
C PRO A 112 -13.18 25.06 -34.79
N ASP A 113 -12.34 25.60 -35.67
CA ASP A 113 -12.22 25.20 -37.08
C ASP A 113 -11.09 24.17 -37.31
N GLN A 114 -10.45 23.72 -36.23
CA GLN A 114 -9.30 22.83 -36.30
C GLN A 114 -9.67 21.44 -36.81
N ALA A 115 -9.00 21.00 -37.88
CA ALA A 115 -9.08 19.63 -38.36
C ALA A 115 -8.71 18.63 -37.25
N ASN A 116 -9.55 17.63 -37.04
CA ASN A 116 -9.46 16.63 -35.94
C ASN A 116 -9.86 17.12 -34.53
N ARG A 117 -10.50 18.29 -34.39
CA ARG A 117 -11.01 18.79 -33.09
C ARG A 117 -11.78 17.74 -32.29
N GLN A 118 -12.69 17.01 -32.94
CA GLN A 118 -13.49 15.97 -32.28
C GLN A 118 -12.62 14.85 -31.67
N LYS A 119 -11.57 14.41 -32.38
CA LYS A 119 -10.61 13.42 -31.88
C LYS A 119 -9.82 13.95 -30.67
N TRP A 120 -9.47 15.23 -30.67
CA TRP A 120 -8.78 15.86 -29.52
C TRP A 120 -9.70 15.98 -28.30
N VAL A 121 -10.98 16.33 -28.51
CA VAL A 121 -11.99 16.36 -27.45
C VAL A 121 -12.17 14.97 -26.84
N GLU A 122 -12.31 13.93 -27.65
CA GLU A 122 -12.44 12.55 -27.16
C GLU A 122 -11.20 12.10 -26.36
N LYS A 123 -10.00 12.38 -26.88
CA LYS A 123 -8.75 12.06 -26.19
C LYS A 123 -8.66 12.79 -24.85
N ARG A 124 -9.05 14.06 -24.81
CA ARG A 124 -9.08 14.86 -23.60
C ARG A 124 -10.04 14.28 -22.57
N GLN A 125 -11.26 13.93 -22.99
CA GLN A 125 -12.25 13.32 -22.10
C GLN A 125 -11.75 12.00 -21.49
N LYS A 126 -11.06 11.16 -22.27
CA LYS A 126 -10.44 9.94 -21.76
C LYS A 126 -9.39 10.24 -20.68
N LEU A 127 -8.46 11.17 -20.95
CA LEU A 127 -7.42 11.53 -19.99
C LEU A 127 -8.00 12.19 -18.72
N VAL A 128 -9.07 12.97 -18.85
CA VAL A 128 -9.79 13.55 -17.70
C VAL A 128 -10.38 12.43 -16.83
N ARG A 129 -11.05 11.44 -17.42
CA ARG A 129 -11.57 10.28 -16.66
C ARG A 129 -10.46 9.51 -15.96
N GLU A 130 -9.34 9.26 -16.65
CA GLU A 130 -8.16 8.61 -16.05
C GLU A 130 -7.62 9.40 -14.85
N ARG A 131 -7.52 10.73 -14.98
CA ARG A 131 -7.10 11.61 -13.88
C ARG A 131 -8.08 11.56 -12.71
N ASP A 132 -9.37 11.59 -12.97
CA ASP A 132 -10.40 11.61 -11.93
C ASP A 132 -10.41 10.28 -11.15
N LEU A 133 -10.24 9.15 -11.85
CA LEU A 133 -10.03 7.84 -11.23
C LEU A 133 -8.74 7.82 -10.39
N LEU A 134 -7.64 8.35 -10.92
CA LEU A 134 -6.37 8.44 -10.19
C LEU A 134 -6.49 9.32 -8.94
N GLN A 135 -7.23 10.42 -9.01
CA GLN A 135 -7.52 11.28 -7.86
C GLN A 135 -8.39 10.58 -6.82
N ALA A 136 -9.39 9.80 -7.26
CA ALA A 136 -10.18 8.98 -6.34
C ALA A 136 -9.29 7.96 -5.61
N ASN A 137 -8.40 7.27 -6.32
CA ASN A 137 -7.45 6.33 -5.72
C ASN A 137 -6.49 7.03 -4.74
N LEU A 138 -5.96 8.22 -5.10
CA LEU A 138 -5.11 9.02 -4.22
C LEU A 138 -5.87 9.48 -2.96
N LEU A 139 -7.12 9.91 -3.10
CA LEU A 139 -7.96 10.29 -1.96
C LEU A 139 -8.28 9.10 -1.06
N GLU A 140 -8.49 7.92 -1.64
CA GLU A 140 -8.66 6.68 -0.87
C GLU A 140 -7.40 6.35 -0.05
N LEU A 141 -6.22 6.57 -0.62
CA LEU A 141 -4.94 6.43 0.09
C LEU A 141 -4.67 7.55 1.13
N GLN A 142 -5.28 8.73 0.97
CA GLN A 142 -5.12 9.88 1.87
C GLN A 142 -6.17 9.98 2.99
N LYS A 143 -7.32 9.31 2.86
CA LYS A 143 -8.29 9.22 3.97
C LYS A 143 -7.59 8.61 5.19
N PRO A 144 -7.81 9.13 6.42
CA PRO A 144 -7.31 8.48 7.63
C PRO A 144 -7.75 7.02 7.59
N MET A 145 -6.75 6.15 7.61
CA MET A 145 -6.77 4.78 7.09
C MET A 145 -7.90 3.92 7.70
N THR A 146 -9.05 3.84 7.03
CA THR A 146 -10.15 2.94 7.39
C THR A 146 -10.15 1.65 6.56
N ASN A 147 -9.22 1.47 5.62
CA ASN A 147 -9.00 0.16 4.99
C ASN A 147 -8.23 -0.72 5.98
N GLU A 148 -8.96 -1.63 6.63
CA GLU A 148 -8.57 -2.45 7.77
C GLU A 148 -7.17 -3.08 7.61
N ARG A 149 -6.77 -3.55 6.43
CA ARG A 149 -5.48 -4.23 6.23
C ARG A 149 -4.24 -3.34 6.40
N TRP A 150 -4.28 -2.08 5.95
CA TRP A 150 -3.12 -1.17 5.98
C TRP A 150 -2.83 -0.64 7.37
N SER A 151 -3.90 -0.29 8.09
CA SER A 151 -3.80 0.06 9.51
C SER A 151 -3.35 -1.12 10.34
N THR A 152 -3.61 -2.36 9.91
CA THR A 152 -3.33 -3.56 10.70
C THR A 152 -1.85 -3.91 10.65
N ALA A 153 -1.23 -4.10 9.46
CA ALA A 153 0.18 -4.45 9.34
C ALA A 153 1.13 -3.44 10.02
N GLU A 154 0.97 -2.15 9.72
CA GLU A 154 1.84 -1.09 10.26
C GLU A 154 1.68 -0.95 11.78
N LYS A 155 0.45 -1.12 12.28
CA LYS A 155 0.17 -1.05 13.71
C LYS A 155 0.66 -2.30 14.43
N GLU A 156 0.44 -3.48 13.88
CA GLU A 156 0.88 -4.75 14.46
C GLU A 156 2.40 -4.82 14.57
N ILE A 157 3.12 -4.43 13.52
CA ILE A 157 4.59 -4.35 13.57
C ILE A 157 5.04 -3.34 14.63
N LYS A 158 4.38 -2.18 14.74
CA LYS A 158 4.71 -1.16 15.77
C LYS A 158 4.40 -1.65 17.18
N ASP A 159 3.27 -2.31 17.38
CA ASP A 159 2.84 -2.86 18.66
C ASP A 159 3.79 -3.99 19.08
N LEU A 160 4.24 -4.83 18.14
CA LEU A 160 5.27 -5.86 18.36
C LEU A 160 6.62 -5.26 18.74
N ILE A 161 7.10 -4.25 18.00
CA ILE A 161 8.36 -3.56 18.34
C ILE A 161 8.29 -2.97 19.75
N ALA A 162 7.16 -2.34 20.10
CA ALA A 162 6.95 -1.78 21.43
C ALA A 162 6.91 -2.85 22.53
N ALA A 163 6.29 -4.00 22.26
CA ALA A 163 6.29 -5.14 23.18
C ALA A 163 7.71 -5.70 23.40
N ILE A 164 8.50 -5.85 22.33
CA ILE A 164 9.90 -6.27 22.43
C ILE A 164 10.73 -5.26 23.21
N ASP A 165 10.53 -3.96 22.97
CA ASP A 165 11.22 -2.89 23.71
C ASP A 165 10.93 -2.92 25.21
N GLN A 166 9.70 -3.28 25.59
CA GLN A 166 9.34 -3.43 26.99
C GLN A 166 10.05 -4.63 27.64
N GLU A 167 10.07 -5.80 26.98
CA GLU A 167 10.76 -6.99 27.49
C GLU A 167 12.29 -6.79 27.60
N LEU A 168 12.89 -6.06 26.66
CA LEU A 168 14.31 -5.68 26.71
C LEU A 168 14.62 -4.61 27.77
N GLY A 169 13.66 -3.74 28.10
CA GLY A 169 13.83 -2.69 29.11
C GLY A 169 13.57 -3.13 30.55
N ASP A 170 12.81 -4.22 30.73
CA ASP A 170 12.48 -4.84 32.02
C ASP A 170 13.45 -5.98 32.42
N SER A 171 14.42 -6.33 31.55
CA SER A 171 15.52 -7.29 31.78
C SER A 171 16.76 -6.64 32.43
#